data_AF-A0A9E3X7F2-F1
#
_entry.id   AF-A0A9E3X7F2-F1
#
_cell.length_a   1.000
_cell.length_b   1.000
_cell.length_c   1.000
_cell.angle_alpha   90.00
_cell.angle_beta   90.00
_cell.angle_gamma   90.00
#
_symmetry.space_group_name_H-M   'P 1'
#
loop_
_entity.id
_entity.type
_entity.pdbx_description
1 polymer ?
#
loop_
_entity_poly.entity_id
_entity_poly.type
_entity_poly.pdbx_seq_one_letter_code
_entity_poly.pdbx_strand_id
1 'polypeptide(L)'
;VTEIYGTKGGASVGDQDQVTLYTILNGQQADIALDVARSGKNSYQHLVQNFIRHLDGDTTAEVITPEQSLTSVKIIEGVLRSATEGREVRVEEL
;
A
#
# COMPACT_ATOMS: atom_id res chain seq x y z
N VAL A 1 -5.40 9.33 1.87
CA VAL A 1 -5.56 9.05 0.44
C VAL A 1 -4.19 8.75 -0.13
N THR A 2 -4.07 7.65 -0.85
CA THR A 2 -2.85 7.22 -1.54
C THR A 2 -3.09 7.33 -3.03
N GLU A 3 -2.18 7.98 -3.74
CA GLU A 3 -2.24 8.14 -5.20
C GLU A 3 -1.21 7.24 -5.86
N ILE A 4 -1.62 6.55 -6.92
CA ILE A 4 -0.80 5.61 -7.67
C ILE A 4 -0.83 6.06 -9.13
N TYR A 5 0.33 6.44 -9.66
CA TYR A 5 0.50 6.89 -11.03
C TYR A 5 1.20 5.81 -11.86
N GLY A 6 0.55 5.37 -12.93
CA GLY A 6 1.07 4.41 -13.89
C GLY A 6 1.23 5.02 -15.29
N THR A 7 1.86 4.28 -16.19
CA THR A 7 2.11 4.73 -17.57
C THR A 7 0.87 4.78 -18.46
N LYS A 8 -0.25 4.17 -18.03
CA LYS A 8 -1.50 4.08 -18.81
C LYS A 8 -2.75 4.54 -18.03
N GLY A 9 -2.54 5.11 -16.85
CA GLY A 9 -3.62 5.42 -15.91
C GLY A 9 -3.12 5.51 -14.47
N GLY A 10 -4.04 5.55 -13.53
CA GLY A 10 -3.71 5.60 -12.11
C GLY A 10 -4.93 5.39 -11.23
N ALA A 11 -4.68 5.47 -9.93
CA ALA A 11 -5.69 5.27 -8.91
C ALA A 11 -5.52 6.29 -7.78
N SER A 12 -6.64 6.80 -7.28
CA SER A 12 -6.71 7.44 -5.97
C SER A 12 -7.44 6.48 -5.04
N VAL A 13 -6.78 6.09 -3.95
CA VAL A 13 -7.28 5.14 -2.96
C VAL A 13 -7.39 5.85 -1.62
N GLY A 14 -8.60 6.25 -1.25
CA GLY A 14 -8.94 6.76 0.07
C GLY A 14 -9.51 5.67 0.97
N ASP A 15 -10.24 6.08 2.01
CA ASP A 15 -10.95 5.16 2.90
C ASP A 15 -12.08 4.43 2.16
N GLN A 16 -12.79 3.52 2.85
CA GLN A 16 -13.71 2.46 2.38
C GLN A 16 -14.62 2.71 1.14
N ASP A 17 -14.79 3.96 0.69
CA ASP A 17 -15.63 4.38 -0.44
C ASP A 17 -14.93 5.21 -1.52
N GLN A 18 -13.61 5.37 -1.45
CA GLN A 18 -12.89 6.33 -2.30
C GLN A 18 -11.82 5.66 -3.15
N VAL A 19 -12.19 4.66 -3.96
CA VAL A 19 -11.32 4.22 -5.05
C VAL A 19 -11.80 4.86 -6.34
N THR A 20 -10.99 5.77 -6.87
CA THR A 20 -11.16 6.30 -8.23
C THR A 20 -10.07 5.72 -9.11
N LEU A 21 -10.45 5.13 -10.23
CA LEU A 21 -9.52 4.68 -11.26
C LEU A 21 -9.64 5.58 -12.48
N TYR A 22 -8.52 5.86 -13.12
CA TYR A 22 -8.52 6.56 -14.40
C TYR A 22 -7.55 5.89 -15.37
N THR A 23 -7.79 6.10 -16.66
CA THR A 23 -6.92 5.67 -17.75
C THR A 23 -6.60 6.85 -18.67
N ILE A 24 -5.59 6.69 -19.51
CA ILE A 24 -5.22 7.67 -20.53
C ILE A 24 -5.66 7.13 -21.90
N LEU A 25 -6.66 7.76 -22.50
CA LEU A 25 -7.15 7.45 -23.84
C LEU A 25 -6.83 8.63 -24.76
N ASN A 26 -6.06 8.37 -25.82
CA ASN A 26 -5.64 9.40 -26.79
C ASN A 26 -5.00 10.64 -26.13
N GLY A 27 -4.22 10.44 -25.07
CA GLY A 27 -3.57 11.53 -24.32
C GLY A 27 -4.48 12.30 -23.35
N GLN A 28 -5.74 11.88 -23.20
CA GLN A 28 -6.69 12.47 -22.26
C GLN A 28 -7.02 11.51 -21.13
N GLN A 29 -7.17 12.04 -19.92
CA GLN A 29 -7.62 11.25 -18.78
C GLN A 29 -9.11 10.94 -18.91
N ALA A 30 -9.47 9.68 -18.69
CA ALA A 30 -10.85 9.22 -18.61
C ALA A 30 -11.05 8.40 -17.33
N ASP A 31 -12.09 8.73 -16.57
CA ASP A 31 -12.43 8.02 -15.34
C ASP A 31 -13.07 6.67 -15.66
N ILE A 32 -12.77 5.67 -14.84
CA ILE A 32 -13.38 4.35 -14.89
C ILE A 32 -14.39 4.29 -13.76
N ALA A 33 -15.68 4.24 -14.12
CA ALA A 33 -16.73 3.96 -13.15
C ALA A 33 -16.56 2.54 -12.62
N LEU A 34 -16.27 2.41 -11.32
CA LEU A 34 -16.10 1.13 -10.66
C LEU A 34 -17.02 1.04 -9.45
N ASP A 35 -17.67 -0.11 -9.29
CA ASP A 35 -18.34 -0.46 -8.05
C ASP A 35 -17.37 -1.33 -7.22
N VAL A 36 -16.91 -0.80 -6.09
CA VAL A 36 -15.95 -1.48 -5.22
C VAL A 36 -16.74 -2.31 -4.21
N ALA A 37 -16.61 -3.62 -4.30
CA ALA A 37 -17.26 -4.53 -3.35
C ALA A 37 -16.82 -4.22 -1.91
N ARG A 38 -17.78 -3.89 -1.05
CA ARG A 38 -17.53 -3.63 0.37
C ARG A 38 -17.38 -4.95 1.12
N SER A 39 -16.21 -5.17 1.73
CA SER A 39 -16.00 -6.35 2.58
C SER A 39 -16.75 -6.28 3.91
N GLY A 40 -17.22 -5.09 4.31
CA GLY A 40 -17.85 -4.83 5.62
C GLY A 40 -16.91 -5.02 6.82
N LYS A 41 -15.65 -5.38 6.57
CA LYS A 41 -14.60 -5.62 7.55
C LYS A 41 -13.51 -4.56 7.42
N ASN A 42 -12.91 -4.17 8.54
CA ASN A 42 -11.76 -3.28 8.52
C ASN A 42 -10.44 -4.07 8.36
N SER A 43 -9.35 -3.36 8.07
CA SER A 43 -8.02 -3.95 7.88
C SER A 43 -7.54 -4.74 9.11
N TYR A 44 -7.84 -4.27 10.32
CA TYR A 44 -7.44 -4.95 11.55
C TYR A 44 -8.08 -6.33 11.70
N GLN A 45 -9.36 -6.47 11.37
CA GLN A 45 -10.05 -7.75 11.37
C GLN A 45 -9.43 -8.74 10.37
N HIS A 46 -9.03 -8.25 9.18
CA HIS A 46 -8.33 -9.07 8.19
C HIS A 46 -6.95 -9.53 8.69
N LEU A 47 -6.19 -8.64 9.35
CA LEU A 47 -4.89 -8.98 9.94
C LEU A 47 -5.00 -10.09 11.00
N VAL A 48 -5.96 -9.97 11.92
CA VAL A 48 -6.19 -11.00 12.95
C VAL A 48 -6.60 -12.33 12.32
N GLN A 49 -7.49 -12.30 11.32
CA GLN A 49 -7.93 -13.51 10.62
C GLN A 49 -6.77 -14.21 9.90
N ASN A 50 -5.92 -13.45 9.20
CA ASN A 50 -4.75 -14.02 8.54
C ASN A 50 -3.71 -14.54 9.54
N PHE A 51 -3.52 -13.87 10.68
CA PHE A 51 -2.62 -14.37 11.72
C PHE A 51 -3.08 -15.73 12.26
N ILE A 52 -4.36 -15.90 12.58
CA ILE A 52 -4.91 -17.18 13.04
C ILE A 52 -4.75 -18.26 11.96
N ARG A 53 -5.12 -17.95 10.70
CA ARG A 53 -4.94 -18.88 9.57
C ARG A 53 -3.49 -19.35 9.44
N HIS A 54 -2.53 -18.44 9.58
CA HIS A 54 -1.11 -18.77 9.52
C HIS A 54 -0.69 -19.72 10.64
N LEU A 55 -1.17 -19.51 11.88
CA LEU A 55 -0.92 -20.40 13.01
C LEU A 55 -1.50 -21.80 12.79
N ASP A 56 -2.63 -21.91 12.08
CA ASP A 56 -3.25 -23.18 11.69
C ASP A 56 -2.53 -23.88 10.52
N GLY A 57 -1.44 -23.31 10.01
CA GLY A 57 -0.63 -23.89 8.93
C GLY A 57 -1.05 -23.48 7.51
N ASP A 58 -1.95 -22.50 7.36
CA ASP A 58 -2.31 -21.96 6.05
C ASP A 58 -1.15 -21.15 5.45
N THR A 59 -0.42 -21.78 4.52
CA THR A 59 0.69 -21.14 3.78
C THR A 59 0.26 -20.01 2.85
N THR A 60 -1.04 -19.82 2.61
CA THR A 60 -1.59 -18.73 1.81
C THR A 60 -2.06 -17.54 2.65
N ALA A 61 -1.96 -17.64 3.98
CA ALA A 61 -2.31 -16.55 4.87
C ALA A 61 -1.34 -15.37 4.68
N GLU A 62 -1.89 -14.20 4.38
CA GLU A 62 -1.10 -12.97 4.21
C GLU A 62 -0.74 -12.41 5.58
N VAL A 63 0.50 -12.67 6.00
CA VAL A 63 1.12 -12.14 7.21
C VAL A 63 2.34 -11.30 6.83
N ILE A 64 2.54 -10.20 7.57
CA ILE A 64 3.70 -9.32 7.36
C ILE A 64 4.97 -10.10 7.76
N THR A 65 5.94 -10.20 6.86
CA THR A 65 7.19 -10.91 7.15
C THR A 65 8.17 -10.06 7.98
N PRO A 66 9.15 -10.67 8.65
CA PRO A 66 10.22 -9.93 9.32
C PRO A 66 10.97 -8.98 8.37
N GLU A 67 11.21 -9.40 7.12
CA GLU A 67 11.91 -8.62 6.10
C GLU A 67 11.09 -7.39 5.68
N GLN A 68 9.78 -7.55 5.47
CA GLN A 68 8.86 -6.44 5.17
C GLN A 68 8.80 -5.44 6.33
N SER A 69 8.82 -5.94 7.57
CA SER A 69 8.84 -5.11 8.78
C SER A 69 10.15 -4.32 8.87
N LEU A 70 11.29 -4.98 8.61
CA LEU A 70 12.60 -4.32 8.58
C LEU A 70 12.66 -3.24 7.51
N THR A 71 12.18 -3.51 6.29
CA THR A 71 12.09 -2.49 5.23
C THR A 71 11.27 -1.29 5.69
N SER A 72 10.16 -1.50 6.37
CA SER A 72 9.32 -0.42 6.90
C SER A 72 10.07 0.44 7.92
N VAL A 73 10.84 -0.18 8.82
CA VAL A 73 11.68 0.53 9.80
C VAL A 73 12.78 1.34 9.10
N LYS A 74 13.46 0.76 8.11
CA LYS A 74 14.50 1.46 7.33
C LYS A 74 13.96 2.68 6.61
N ILE A 75 12.74 2.61 6.06
CA ILE A 75 12.09 3.77 5.43
C ILE A 75 11.89 4.88 6.46
N ILE A 76 11.37 4.56 7.65
CA ILE A 76 11.15 5.54 8.73
C ILE A 76 12.48 6.19 9.14
N GLU A 77 13.53 5.37 9.35
CA GLU A 77 14.86 5.87 9.69
C GLU A 77 15.43 6.77 8.59
N GLY A 78 15.32 6.35 7.33
CA GLY A 78 15.81 7.12 6.18
C GLY A 78 15.16 8.50 6.08
N VAL A 79 13.84 8.59 6.32
CA VAL A 79 13.13 9.87 6.36
C VAL A 79 13.64 10.77 7.49
N LEU A 80 13.79 10.23 8.70
CA LEU A 80 14.26 11.01 9.86
C LEU A 80 15.70 11.49 9.69
N ARG A 81 16.58 10.63 9.16
CA ARG A 81 17.97 10.98 8.86
C ARG A 81 18.07 11.99 7.73
N SER A 82 17.34 11.80 6.63
CA SER A 82 17.32 12.74 5.52
C SER A 82 16.89 14.14 5.95
N ALA A 83 15.84 14.25 6.80
CA ALA A 83 15.38 15.51 7.36
C ALA A 83 16.46 16.19 8.24
N THR A 84 17.22 15.41 9.00
CA THR A 84 18.29 15.92 9.87
C THR A 84 19.52 16.35 9.08
N GLU A 85 19.93 15.55 8.09
CA GLU A 85 21.14 15.77 7.31
C GLU A 85 20.94 16.77 6.15
N GLY A 86 19.69 17.10 5.80
CA GLY A 86 19.35 18.02 4.72
C GLY A 86 19.71 17.50 3.33
N ARG A 87 19.84 16.18 3.19
CA ARG A 87 20.23 15.52 1.93
C ARG A 87 19.53 14.18 1.77
N GLU A 88 19.61 13.63 0.57
CA GLU A 88 19.17 12.28 0.27
C GLU A 88 19.98 11.23 1.06
N VAL A 89 19.28 10.20 1.54
CA VAL A 89 19.83 9.03 2.23
C VAL A 89 19.34 7.78 1.51
N ARG A 90 20.26 6.86 1.20
CA ARG A 90 19.94 5.61 0.51
C ARG A 90 19.48 4.57 1.52
N VAL A 91 18.30 4.00 1.31
CA VAL A 91 17.68 3.04 2.24
C VAL A 91 18.48 1.73 2.31
N GLU A 92 19.23 1.40 1.26
CA GLU A 92 20.10 0.22 1.19
C GLU A 92 21.33 0.33 2.11
N GLU A 93 21.68 1.55 2.53
CA GLU A 93 22.81 1.86 3.40
C GLU A 93 22.40 1.94 4.89
N LEU A 94 21.14 1.59 5.19
CA LEU A 94 20.56 1.47 6.54
C LEU A 94 20.47 0.00 6.98
#